data_AF-A0A9Q4B2V3-F1
#
_entry.id   AF-A0A9Q4B2V3-F1
#
_cell.length_a   1.000
_cell.length_b   1.000
_cell.length_c   1.000
_cell.angle_alpha   90.00
_cell.angle_beta   90.00
_cell.angle_gamma   90.00
#
_symmetry.space_group_name_H-M   'P 1'
#
loop_
_entity.id
_entity.type
_entity.pdbx_description
1 polymer ?
#
loop_
_entity_poly.entity_id
_entity_poly.type
_entity_poly.pdbx_seq_one_letter_code
_entity_poly.pdbx_strand_id
1 'polypeptide(L)'
;MLERWYREGMDGDTPFIPAADYKWRDIKQLNMQIWERYQDVTLNHALKKVTLSHERVMDLIKSHTNEEIMTKKYYKWTKTSHLYSYFSANTTNHYIWAIKKCDAIAKAILEGEKAKVVQ
;
A
#
# COMPACT_ATOMS: atom_id res chain seq x y z
N MET A 1 -4.78 4.03 1.17
CA MET A 1 -4.42 4.78 2.39
C MET A 1 -3.54 5.97 2.04
N LEU A 2 -2.41 5.77 1.33
CA LEU A 2 -1.53 6.84 0.86
C LEU A 2 -2.27 8.03 0.20
N GLU A 3 -3.14 7.77 -0.78
CA GLU A 3 -3.84 8.85 -1.51
C GLU A 3 -4.64 9.78 -0.59
N ARG A 4 -5.21 9.25 0.50
CA ARG A 4 -5.92 10.05 1.50
C ARG A 4 -4.94 10.93 2.29
N TRP A 5 -3.88 10.32 2.81
CA TRP A 5 -2.86 11.06 3.56
C TRP A 5 -2.22 12.15 2.71
N TYR A 6 -1.95 11.84 1.44
CA TYR A 6 -1.41 12.77 0.47
C TYR A 6 -2.37 13.96 0.27
N ARG A 7 -3.64 13.72 -0.06
CA ARG A 7 -4.61 14.80 -0.27
C ARG A 7 -4.75 15.69 0.97
N GLU A 8 -5.02 15.10 2.13
CA GLU A 8 -5.13 15.83 3.41
C GLU A 8 -3.84 16.65 3.67
N GLY A 9 -2.67 16.03 3.51
CA GLY A 9 -1.39 16.68 3.74
C GLY A 9 -1.08 17.83 2.77
N MET A 10 -1.45 17.67 1.49
CA MET A 10 -1.25 18.70 0.46
C MET A 10 -2.25 19.86 0.61
N ASP A 11 -3.44 19.61 1.18
CA ASP A 11 -4.42 20.64 1.55
C ASP A 11 -4.00 21.43 2.82
N GLY A 12 -2.88 21.06 3.45
CA GLY A 12 -2.31 21.73 4.61
C GLY A 12 -2.66 21.10 5.96
N ASP A 13 -3.46 20.03 5.95
CA ASP A 13 -3.85 19.29 7.15
C ASP A 13 -2.76 18.33 7.64
N THR A 14 -2.97 17.77 8.83
CA THR A 14 -2.14 16.69 9.38
C THR A 14 -2.90 15.36 9.31
N PRO A 15 -2.61 14.49 8.33
CA PRO A 15 -3.34 13.25 8.15
C PRO A 15 -3.19 12.29 9.33
N PHE A 16 -4.27 11.60 9.68
CA PHE A 16 -4.24 10.51 10.65
C PHE A 16 -3.57 9.27 10.05
N ILE A 17 -2.32 9.03 10.47
CA ILE A 17 -1.48 7.93 10.00
C ILE A 17 -1.24 6.96 11.17
N PRO A 18 -1.57 5.65 11.04
CA PRO A 18 -1.97 4.96 9.81
C PRO A 18 -3.45 5.13 9.40
N ALA A 19 -4.36 5.33 10.33
CA ALA A 19 -5.77 5.59 10.04
C ALA A 19 -6.39 6.44 11.15
N ALA A 20 -7.60 6.98 10.91
CA ALA A 20 -8.36 7.67 11.96
C ALA A 20 -8.58 6.71 13.14
N ASP A 21 -8.32 7.19 14.36
CA ASP A 21 -8.42 6.42 15.61
C ASP A 21 -7.42 5.26 15.79
N TYR A 22 -6.46 5.08 14.87
CA TYR A 22 -5.39 4.08 14.99
C TYR A 22 -4.03 4.71 15.28
N LYS A 23 -3.28 4.10 16.19
CA LYS A 23 -1.83 4.35 16.33
C LYS A 23 -1.03 3.21 15.72
N TRP A 24 0.27 3.40 15.51
CA TRP A 24 1.14 2.35 14.98
C TRP A 24 1.18 1.08 15.84
N ARG A 25 0.97 1.19 17.17
CA ARG A 25 0.82 0.02 18.06
C ARG A 25 -0.42 -0.82 17.76
N ASP A 26 -1.43 -0.23 17.12
CA ASP A 26 -2.72 -0.86 16.79
C ASP A 26 -2.73 -1.42 15.35
N ILE A 27 -1.58 -1.40 14.65
CA ILE A 27 -1.48 -1.76 13.23
C ILE A 27 -1.93 -3.20 12.93
N LYS A 28 -1.73 -4.13 13.88
CA LYS A 28 -2.19 -5.52 13.73
C LYS A 28 -3.71 -5.60 13.61
N GLN A 29 -4.43 -4.83 14.45
CA GLN A 29 -5.89 -4.78 14.42
C GLN A 29 -6.37 -4.13 13.11
N LEU A 30 -5.74 -3.03 12.70
CA LEU A 30 -6.07 -2.37 11.43
C LEU A 30 -5.87 -3.33 10.24
N ASN A 31 -4.76 -4.06 10.21
CA ASN A 31 -4.48 -5.03 9.14
C ASN A 31 -5.51 -6.15 9.09
N MET A 32 -5.97 -6.65 10.25
CA MET A 32 -7.01 -7.68 10.32
C MET A 32 -8.34 -7.18 9.76
N GLN A 33 -8.76 -5.97 10.13
CA GLN A 33 -9.98 -5.37 9.57
C GLN A 33 -9.90 -5.13 8.07
N ILE A 34 -8.73 -4.71 7.56
CA ILE A 34 -8.50 -4.57 6.12
C ILE A 34 -8.61 -5.95 5.46
N TRP A 35 -8.02 -6.99 6.04
CA TRP A 35 -8.13 -8.34 5.50
C TRP A 35 -9.59 -8.82 5.46
N GLU A 36 -10.33 -8.72 6.56
CA GLU A 36 -11.75 -9.12 6.67
C GLU A 36 -12.61 -8.42 5.61
N ARG A 37 -12.43 -7.10 5.43
CA ARG A 37 -13.20 -6.30 4.47
C ARG A 37 -13.04 -6.74 3.01
N TYR A 38 -11.91 -7.36 2.67
CA TYR A 38 -11.58 -7.71 1.29
C TYR A 38 -11.81 -9.18 0.95
N GLN A 39 -12.37 -9.99 1.85
CA GLN A 39 -12.57 -11.43 1.59
C GLN A 39 -13.53 -11.71 0.43
N ASP A 40 -14.55 -10.88 0.22
CA ASP A 40 -15.51 -11.04 -0.88
C ASP A 40 -15.04 -10.42 -2.20
N VAL A 41 -13.83 -9.84 -2.23
CA VAL A 41 -13.29 -9.21 -3.44
C VAL A 41 -12.67 -10.27 -4.34
N THR A 42 -13.25 -10.46 -5.53
CA THR A 42 -12.69 -11.36 -6.54
C THR A 42 -11.28 -10.94 -6.97
N LEU A 43 -10.46 -11.90 -7.40
CA LEU A 43 -9.11 -11.64 -7.88
C LEU A 43 -9.10 -10.58 -9.00
N ASN A 44 -10.00 -10.69 -9.98
CA ASN A 44 -10.12 -9.72 -11.07
C ASN A 44 -10.41 -8.30 -10.57
N HIS A 45 -11.29 -8.17 -9.58
CA HIS A 45 -11.57 -6.86 -8.96
C HIS A 45 -10.38 -6.35 -8.15
N ALA A 46 -9.67 -7.21 -7.43
CA ALA A 46 -8.47 -6.84 -6.69
C ALA A 46 -7.36 -6.34 -7.65
N LEU A 47 -7.12 -7.06 -8.75
CA LEU A 47 -6.17 -6.68 -9.80
C LEU A 47 -6.53 -5.32 -10.42
N LYS A 48 -7.80 -5.14 -10.80
CA LYS A 48 -8.27 -3.84 -11.33
C LYS A 48 -8.06 -2.71 -10.33
N LYS A 49 -8.38 -2.92 -9.05
CA LYS A 49 -8.19 -1.91 -7.99
C LYS A 49 -6.72 -1.54 -7.82
N VAL A 50 -5.82 -2.52 -7.75
CA VAL A 50 -4.38 -2.24 -7.57
C VAL A 50 -3.80 -1.53 -8.78
N THR A 51 -4.12 -1.95 -10.01
CA THR A 51 -3.66 -1.28 -11.25
C THR A 51 -4.10 0.18 -11.30
N LEU A 52 -5.39 0.46 -11.09
CA LEU A 52 -5.90 1.83 -11.11
C LEU A 52 -5.30 2.68 -9.99
N SER A 53 -5.08 2.10 -8.79
CA SER A 53 -4.43 2.84 -7.71
C SER A 53 -2.95 3.10 -7.97
N HIS A 54 -2.27 2.18 -8.64
CA HIS A 54 -0.87 2.32 -9.03
C HIS A 54 -0.72 3.49 -10.00
N GLU A 55 -1.54 3.55 -11.06
CA GLU A 55 -1.52 4.65 -12.03
C GLU A 55 -1.69 6.01 -11.34
N ARG A 56 -2.69 6.16 -10.47
CA ARG A 56 -2.91 7.41 -9.72
C ARG A 56 -1.71 7.79 -8.85
N VAL A 57 -1.11 6.83 -8.13
CA VAL A 57 0.08 7.11 -7.32
C VAL A 57 1.28 7.47 -8.19
N MET A 58 1.44 6.85 -9.36
CA MET A 58 2.51 7.21 -10.30
C MET A 58 2.33 8.61 -10.85
N ASP A 59 1.10 9.05 -11.11
CA ASP A 59 0.82 10.42 -11.53
C ASP A 59 1.14 11.43 -10.42
N LEU A 60 0.83 11.12 -9.16
CA LEU A 60 1.27 11.92 -8.01
C LEU A 60 2.79 11.99 -7.88
N ILE A 61 3.51 10.90 -8.15
CA ILE A 61 4.98 10.92 -8.12
C ILE A 61 5.52 11.82 -9.24
N LYS A 62 4.97 11.72 -10.46
CA LYS A 62 5.39 12.51 -11.63
C LYS A 62 5.07 14.00 -11.51
N SER A 63 4.07 14.38 -10.71
CA SER A 63 3.73 15.78 -10.47
C SER A 63 4.71 16.50 -9.55
N HIS A 64 5.70 15.79 -8.98
CA HIS A 64 6.71 16.35 -8.10
C HIS A 64 8.11 16.37 -8.72
N THR A 65 8.90 17.35 -8.30
CA THR A 65 10.32 17.41 -8.58
C THR A 65 11.10 16.46 -7.66
N ASN A 66 12.34 16.11 -8.07
CA ASN A 66 13.23 15.33 -7.21
C ASN A 66 13.51 16.02 -5.87
N GLU A 67 13.59 17.35 -5.85
CA GLU A 67 13.83 18.11 -4.62
C GLU A 67 12.66 17.95 -3.64
N GLU A 68 11.42 18.12 -4.11
CA GLU A 68 10.20 17.91 -3.32
C GLU A 68 10.10 16.49 -2.75
N ILE A 69 10.51 15.49 -3.56
CA ILE A 69 10.44 14.08 -3.18
C ILE A 69 11.51 13.71 -2.14
N MET A 70 12.74 14.20 -2.32
CA MET A 70 13.91 13.72 -1.58
C MET A 70 14.27 14.59 -0.37
N THR A 71 13.81 15.83 -0.31
CA THR A 71 14.11 16.74 0.80
C THR A 71 13.29 16.40 2.04
N LYS A 72 13.97 16.19 3.16
CA LYS A 72 13.29 15.93 4.44
C LYS A 72 12.53 17.16 4.90
N LYS A 73 11.34 16.95 5.45
CA LYS A 73 10.46 18.01 5.96
C LYS A 73 10.08 19.06 4.92
N TYR A 74 10.20 18.75 3.62
CA TYR A 74 9.77 19.66 2.55
C TYR A 74 8.28 19.97 2.69
N TYR A 75 7.46 18.93 2.86
CA TYR A 75 6.05 19.08 3.22
C TYR A 75 5.85 18.91 4.72
N LYS A 76 5.10 19.82 5.33
CA LYS A 76 4.82 19.81 6.78
C LYS A 76 4.23 18.48 7.26
N TRP A 77 3.37 17.86 6.45
CA TRP A 77 2.69 16.61 6.80
C TRP A 77 3.61 15.38 6.80
N THR A 78 4.80 15.44 6.19
CA THR A 78 5.78 14.32 6.20
C THR A 78 6.61 14.25 7.49
N LYS A 79 6.33 15.14 8.46
CA LYS A 79 6.98 15.22 9.80
C LYS A 79 8.50 15.35 9.70
N THR A 80 9.24 14.31 10.06
CA THR A 80 10.71 14.28 10.02
C THR A 80 11.29 13.64 8.76
N SER A 81 10.42 13.11 7.89
CA SER A 81 10.82 12.38 6.69
C SER A 81 10.65 13.21 5.41
N HIS A 82 11.11 12.64 4.30
CA HIS A 82 10.86 13.11 2.94
C HIS A 82 9.68 12.35 2.32
N LEU A 83 9.07 12.93 1.27
CA LEU A 83 7.91 12.34 0.60
C LEU A 83 8.23 10.96 -0.03
N TYR A 84 9.49 10.74 -0.45
CA TYR A 84 9.98 9.43 -0.94
C TYR A 84 9.65 8.27 0.00
N SER A 85 9.75 8.45 1.33
CA SER A 85 9.47 7.38 2.29
C SER A 85 8.01 6.93 2.23
N TYR A 86 7.09 7.87 2.03
CA TYR A 86 5.67 7.58 1.94
C TYR A 86 5.34 6.86 0.64
N PHE A 87 5.89 7.32 -0.49
CA PHE A 87 5.73 6.64 -1.77
C PHE A 87 6.34 5.24 -1.74
N SER A 88 7.63 5.11 -1.43
CA SER A 88 8.36 3.83 -1.42
C SER A 88 7.72 2.80 -0.48
N ALA A 89 7.26 3.21 0.70
CA ALA A 89 6.59 2.32 1.65
C ALA A 89 5.23 1.79 1.17
N ASN A 90 4.53 2.52 0.29
CA ASN A 90 3.19 2.16 -0.20
C ASN A 90 3.20 1.64 -1.66
N THR A 91 4.34 1.74 -2.35
CA THR A 91 4.55 1.18 -3.69
C THR A 91 5.64 0.11 -3.65
N THR A 92 6.86 0.42 -4.08
CA THR A 92 7.95 -0.53 -4.33
C THR A 92 8.17 -1.51 -3.19
N ASN A 93 8.32 -1.03 -1.94
CA ASN A 93 8.56 -1.92 -0.81
C ASN A 93 7.38 -2.86 -0.55
N HIS A 94 6.16 -2.35 -0.69
CA HIS A 94 4.95 -3.14 -0.47
C HIS A 94 4.70 -4.12 -1.61
N TYR A 95 4.96 -3.73 -2.86
CA TYR A 95 4.86 -4.61 -4.01
C TYR A 95 5.84 -5.77 -3.92
N ILE A 96 7.10 -5.51 -3.56
CA ILE A 96 8.11 -6.57 -3.36
C ILE A 96 7.65 -7.56 -2.29
N TRP A 97 7.10 -7.07 -1.18
CA TRP A 97 6.55 -7.94 -0.14
C TRP A 97 5.34 -8.74 -0.64
N ALA A 98 4.39 -8.10 -1.32
CA ALA A 98 3.17 -8.72 -1.80
C ALA A 98 3.46 -9.81 -2.84
N ILE A 99 4.34 -9.54 -3.81
CA ILE A 99 4.78 -10.52 -4.82
C ILE A 99 5.33 -11.78 -4.15
N LYS A 100 6.23 -11.63 -3.17
CA LYS A 100 6.77 -12.78 -2.41
C LYS A 100 5.68 -13.60 -1.72
N LYS A 101 4.62 -12.96 -1.22
CA LYS A 101 3.48 -13.65 -0.59
C LYS A 101 2.62 -14.36 -1.64
N CYS A 102 2.33 -13.71 -2.76
CA CYS A 102 1.60 -14.31 -3.86
C CYS A 102 2.32 -15.53 -4.44
N ASP A 103 3.64 -15.45 -4.63
CA ASP A 103 4.45 -16.57 -5.14
C ASP A 103 4.36 -17.80 -4.23
N ALA A 104 4.45 -17.59 -2.91
CA ALA A 104 4.32 -18.67 -1.93
C ALA A 104 2.92 -19.31 -1.97
N ILE A 105 1.87 -18.50 -2.10
CA ILE A 105 0.49 -18.98 -2.19
C ILE A 105 0.27 -19.75 -3.50
N ALA A 106 0.72 -19.21 -4.64
CA ALA A 106 0.60 -19.85 -5.94
C ALA A 106 1.30 -21.21 -5.95
N LYS A 107 2.51 -21.29 -5.38
CA LYS A 107 3.25 -22.55 -5.23
C LYS A 107 2.46 -23.58 -4.41
N ALA A 108 1.91 -23.17 -3.26
CA ALA A 108 1.13 -24.07 -2.41
C ALA A 108 -0.14 -24.59 -3.10
N ILE A 109 -0.83 -23.76 -3.88
CA ILE A 109 -2.00 -24.17 -4.68
C ILE A 109 -1.60 -25.22 -5.72
N LEU A 110 -0.54 -24.96 -6.50
CA LEU A 110 -0.06 -25.87 -7.53
C LEU A 110 0.40 -27.22 -6.96
N GLU A 111 1.06 -27.22 -5.80
CA GLU A 111 1.45 -28.46 -5.11
C GLU A 111 0.23 -29.25 -4.61
N GLY A 112 -0.77 -28.56 -4.07
CA GLY A 112 -2.03 -29.17 -3.66
C GLY A 112 -2.83 -29.76 -4.81
N GLU A 113 -2.83 -29.14 -5.99
CA GLU A 113 -3.46 -29.67 -7.20
C GLU A 113 -2.77 -30.95 -7.70
N LYS A 114 -1.43 -30.96 -7.74
CA LYS A 114 -0.65 -32.15 -8.13
C LYS A 114 -0.92 -33.34 -7.21
N ALA A 115 -0.99 -33.10 -5.90
CA ALA A 115 -1.29 -34.16 -4.93
C ALA A 115 -2.68 -34.80 -5.13
N LYS A 116 -3.66 -34.04 -5.61
CA LYS A 116 -5.02 -34.54 -5.91
C LYS A 116 -5.12 -35.37 -7.19
N VAL A 117 -4.21 -35.18 -8.15
CA VAL A 117 -4.20 -35.90 -9.43
C VAL A 117 -3.51 -37.27 -9.31
N VAL A 118 -2.64 -37.43 -8.30
CA VAL A 118 -1.85 -38.66 -8.08
C VAL A 118 -2.59 -39.66 -7.16
N GLN A 119 -3.74 -39.28 -6.61
CA GLN A 119 -4.58 -40.09 -5.71
C GLN A 119 -5.81 -40.62 -6.44
#